data_AF-A0A024T7Z7-F1
#
_entry.id   AF-A0A024T7Z7-F1
#
_cell.length_a   1.000
_cell.length_b   1.000
_cell.length_c   1.000
_cell.angle_alpha   90.00
_cell.angle_beta   90.00
_cell.angle_gamma   90.00
#
_symmetry.space_group_name_H-M   'P 1'
#
loop_
_entity.id
_entity.type
_entity.pdbx_description
1 polymer ?
#
loop_
_entity_poly.entity_id
_entity_poly.type
_entity_poly.pdbx_seq_one_letter_code
_entity_poly.pdbx_strand_id
1 'polypeptide(L)'
;SLLYFCLPIVASRLQKYAAAIKMKGSMMDNVIGFIDGSNIVMCRITQKRYRAGNQLPDLHRLLYSGHKRRHFLNYQAVAAPDRLCVYFWGPIEGSRHETTLLRLSKLEECLDKNRSIFAGFLIYGNPAYGVLDWICSVYKVNELDANINSAISKVRQS
;
A
#
# COMPACT_ATOMS: atom_id res chain seq x y z
N SER A 1 2.21 -11.80 -10.11
CA SER A 1 2.48 -10.44 -9.61
C SER A 1 3.97 -10.26 -9.47
N LEU A 2 4.50 -9.07 -9.75
CA LEU A 2 5.92 -8.75 -9.52
C LEU A 2 6.06 -8.23 -8.10
N LEU A 3 7.01 -8.77 -7.33
CA LEU A 3 7.39 -8.25 -6.03
C LEU A 3 8.73 -7.54 -6.17
N TYR A 4 8.74 -6.24 -5.94
CA TYR A 4 9.97 -5.45 -5.82
C TYR A 4 10.08 -4.92 -4.39
N PHE A 5 11.22 -5.18 -3.75
CA PHE A 5 11.59 -4.53 -2.51
C PHE A 5 13.09 -4.28 -2.48
N CYS A 6 13.50 -3.01 -2.42
CA CYS A 6 14.92 -2.64 -2.39
C CYS A 6 15.51 -2.76 -0.97
N LEU A 7 15.54 -3.99 -0.45
CA LEU A 7 15.91 -4.30 0.93
C LEU A 7 17.26 -3.69 1.37
N PRO A 8 18.37 -3.78 0.59
CA PRO A 8 19.67 -3.27 1.05
C PRO A 8 19.68 -1.75 1.24
N ILE A 9 19.04 -1.02 0.34
CA ILE A 9 18.95 0.44 0.42
C ILE A 9 18.05 0.85 1.59
N VAL A 10 16.91 0.19 1.75
CA VAL A 10 15.97 0.51 2.82
C VAL A 10 16.61 0.23 4.19
N ALA A 11 17.22 -0.95 4.36
CA ALA A 11 17.89 -1.35 5.59
C ALA A 11 18.97 -0.35 6.03
N SER A 12 19.81 0.13 5.09
CA SER A 12 20.85 1.11 5.39
C SER A 12 20.34 2.54 5.68
N ARG A 13 19.07 2.82 5.41
CA ARG A 13 18.48 4.16 5.51
C ARG A 13 17.36 4.30 6.54
N LEU A 14 17.00 3.24 7.27
CA LEU A 14 15.88 3.24 8.23
C LEU A 14 15.88 4.46 9.18
N GLN A 15 17.00 4.67 9.87
CA GLN A 15 17.20 5.81 10.78
C GLN A 15 17.02 7.17 10.08
N LYS A 16 17.57 7.31 8.86
CA LYS A 16 17.46 8.54 8.07
C LYS A 16 16.03 8.80 7.62
N TYR A 17 15.31 7.75 7.22
CA TYR A 17 13.91 7.85 6.81
C TYR A 17 13.03 8.25 7.99
N ALA A 18 13.21 7.59 9.13
CA ALA A 18 12.48 7.90 10.36
C ALA A 18 12.71 9.35 10.82
N ALA A 19 13.97 9.79 10.85
CA ALA A 19 14.33 11.16 11.18
C ALA A 19 13.74 12.18 10.18
N ALA A 20 13.75 11.89 8.87
CA ALA A 20 13.18 12.77 7.86
C ALA A 20 11.66 12.93 8.01
N ILE A 21 10.95 11.84 8.29
CA ILE A 21 9.50 11.87 8.55
C ILE A 21 9.20 12.64 9.84
N LYS A 22 9.98 12.42 10.90
CA LYS A 22 9.87 13.16 12.17
C LYS A 22 10.06 14.66 11.97
N MET A 23 11.10 15.04 11.21
CA MET A 23 11.42 16.44 10.92
C MET A 23 10.34 17.16 10.10
N LYS A 24 9.65 16.45 9.21
CA LYS A 24 8.49 16.99 8.48
C LYS A 24 7.24 17.20 9.35
N GLY A 25 7.28 16.84 10.63
CA GLY A 25 6.20 17.07 11.60
C GLY A 25 5.43 15.82 12.01
N SER A 26 5.94 14.61 11.70
CA SER A 26 5.34 13.39 12.25
C SER A 26 5.43 13.38 13.78
N MET A 27 4.36 12.96 14.44
CA MET A 27 4.40 12.73 15.89
C MET A 27 5.14 11.43 16.24
N MET A 28 5.20 10.47 15.31
CA MET A 28 5.94 9.22 15.41
C MET A 28 7.39 9.38 14.94
N ASP A 29 8.33 8.78 15.66
CA ASP A 29 9.77 8.84 15.42
C ASP A 29 10.33 7.60 14.70
N ASN A 30 9.48 6.59 14.47
CA ASN A 30 9.88 5.29 13.95
C ASN A 30 9.20 4.91 12.62
N VAL A 31 8.49 5.83 11.99
CA VAL A 31 7.86 5.59 10.68
C VAL A 31 8.88 5.77 9.57
N ILE A 32 9.06 4.76 8.71
CA ILE A 32 10.10 4.76 7.66
C ILE A 32 9.55 4.98 6.25
N GLY A 33 8.23 4.96 6.06
CA GLY A 33 7.60 5.11 4.77
C GLY A 33 6.08 4.99 4.82
N PHE A 34 5.46 5.19 3.66
CA PHE A 34 4.01 5.25 3.50
C PHE A 34 3.54 4.18 2.53
N ILE A 35 2.71 3.24 2.99
CA ILE A 35 2.06 2.26 2.13
C ILE A 35 0.76 2.82 1.59
N ASP A 36 0.56 2.69 0.27
CA ASP A 36 -0.70 3.08 -0.36
C ASP A 36 -1.13 2.07 -1.43
N GLY A 37 -2.44 1.95 -1.57
CA GLY A 37 -3.06 1.27 -2.71
C GLY A 37 -3.19 2.26 -3.87
N SER A 38 -2.81 1.84 -5.07
CA SER A 38 -2.98 2.65 -6.28
C SER A 38 -3.68 1.85 -7.36
N ASN A 39 -4.57 2.49 -8.10
CA ASN A 39 -5.42 1.82 -9.07
C ASN A 39 -5.14 2.37 -10.46
N ILE A 40 -4.86 1.49 -11.42
CA ILE A 40 -4.83 1.87 -12.84
C ILE A 40 -6.21 1.63 -13.41
N VAL A 41 -6.93 2.72 -13.69
CA VAL A 41 -8.25 2.68 -14.32
C VAL A 41 -8.08 2.37 -15.80
N MET A 42 -8.88 1.44 -16.29
CA MET A 42 -8.89 1.05 -17.70
C MET A 42 -10.24 1.38 -18.35
N CYS A 43 -10.19 1.57 -19.67
CA CYS A 43 -11.40 1.72 -20.47
C CYS A 43 -12.31 0.50 -20.33
N ARG A 44 -13.63 0.73 -20.38
CA ARG A 44 -14.61 -0.34 -20.51
C ARG A 44 -14.41 -1.04 -21.85
N ILE A 45 -13.93 -2.27 -21.85
CA ILE A 45 -13.87 -3.07 -23.08
C ILE A 45 -15.32 -3.50 -23.39
N THR A 46 -15.98 -2.81 -24.33
CA THR A 46 -17.28 -3.25 -24.86
C THR A 46 -17.07 -4.46 -25.77
N GLN A 47 -16.74 -5.63 -25.19
CA GLN A 47 -16.88 -6.88 -25.92
C GLN A 47 -18.39 -7.06 -26.16
N LYS A 48 -18.83 -6.75 -27.38
CA LYS A 48 -20.19 -7.07 -27.83
C LYS A 48 -20.41 -8.56 -27.55
N ARG A 49 -21.58 -8.91 -27.02
CA ARG A 49 -22.06 -10.25 -26.62
C ARG A 49 -21.98 -11.35 -27.70
N TYR A 50 -21.33 -11.09 -28.83
CA TYR A 50 -21.30 -11.92 -30.03
C TYR A 50 -20.14 -12.94 -30.08
N ARG A 51 -19.58 -13.33 -28.94
CA ARG A 51 -18.77 -14.54 -28.85
C ARG A 51 -19.49 -15.56 -28.00
N ALA A 52 -20.50 -16.13 -28.64
CA ALA A 52 -21.04 -17.44 -28.32
C ALA A 52 -19.89 -18.48 -28.24
N GLY A 53 -19.98 -19.39 -27.27
CA GLY A 53 -19.35 -20.71 -27.38
C GLY A 53 -18.11 -20.98 -26.53
N ASN A 54 -17.27 -20.01 -26.17
CA ASN A 54 -16.01 -20.33 -25.49
C ASN A 54 -15.99 -19.91 -24.02
N GLN A 55 -15.79 -20.90 -23.15
CA GLN A 55 -15.64 -20.85 -21.68
C GLN A 55 -14.39 -20.08 -21.21
N LEU A 56 -13.97 -19.01 -21.90
CA LEU A 56 -12.83 -18.21 -21.46
C LEU A 56 -13.29 -17.22 -20.36
N PRO A 57 -12.54 -17.10 -19.25
CA PRO A 57 -12.87 -16.13 -18.21
C PRO A 57 -12.88 -14.71 -18.79
N ASP A 58 -14.01 -14.02 -18.63
CA ASP A 58 -14.21 -12.67 -19.14
C ASP A 58 -13.37 -11.69 -18.30
N LEU A 59 -12.22 -11.27 -18.86
CA LEU A 59 -11.33 -10.27 -18.27
C LEU A 59 -12.09 -8.97 -17.93
N HIS A 60 -13.16 -8.64 -18.66
CA HIS A 60 -14.02 -7.51 -18.34
C HIS A 60 -14.71 -7.67 -16.98
N ARG A 61 -15.27 -8.85 -16.67
CA ARG A 61 -15.89 -9.14 -15.37
C ARG A 61 -14.88 -9.15 -14.24
N LEU A 62 -13.71 -9.75 -14.48
CA LEU A 62 -12.67 -9.90 -13.48
C LEU A 62 -12.13 -8.55 -12.98
N LEU A 63 -11.96 -7.61 -13.92
CA LEU A 63 -11.43 -6.27 -13.64
C LEU A 63 -12.49 -5.27 -13.15
N TYR A 64 -13.78 -5.57 -13.29
CA TYR A 64 -14.86 -4.65 -12.93
C TYR A 64 -15.13 -4.67 -11.43
N SER A 65 -15.03 -3.50 -10.79
CA SER A 65 -15.54 -3.32 -9.43
C SER A 65 -16.96 -2.74 -9.49
N GLY A 66 -17.93 -3.48 -8.96
CA GLY A 66 -19.30 -2.98 -8.79
C GLY A 66 -19.38 -1.76 -7.87
N HIS A 67 -18.54 -1.72 -6.83
CA HIS A 67 -18.51 -0.63 -5.85
C HIS A 67 -18.04 0.70 -6.47
N LYS A 68 -16.94 0.67 -7.25
CA LYS A 68 -16.42 1.87 -7.93
C LYS A 68 -17.02 2.09 -9.34
N ARG A 69 -17.83 1.14 -9.82
CA ARG A 69 -18.47 1.11 -11.15
C ARG A 69 -17.49 1.30 -12.31
N ARG A 70 -16.26 0.78 -12.18
CA ARG A 70 -15.15 0.97 -13.14
C ARG A 70 -14.27 -0.26 -13.21
N HIS A 71 -13.54 -0.42 -14.32
CA HIS A 71 -12.51 -1.44 -14.48
C HIS A 71 -11.16 -0.89 -14.01
N PHE A 72 -10.47 -1.61 -13.14
CA PHE A 72 -9.13 -1.25 -12.71
C PHE A 72 -8.32 -2.43 -12.21
N LEU A 73 -7.00 -2.24 -12.23
CA LEU A 73 -6.04 -3.08 -11.53
C LEU A 73 -5.56 -2.34 -10.28
N ASN A 74 -5.45 -3.08 -9.19
CA ASN A 74 -4.87 -2.59 -7.95
C ASN A 74 -3.38 -2.93 -7.89
N TYR A 75 -2.63 -1.98 -7.35
CA TYR A 75 -1.22 -2.07 -7.02
C TYR A 75 -1.04 -1.59 -5.59
N GLN A 76 0.06 -1.99 -4.99
CA GLN A 76 0.48 -1.54 -3.67
C GLN A 76 1.91 -1.08 -3.75
N ALA A 77 2.21 0.05 -3.12
CA ALA A 77 3.56 0.58 -3.08
C ALA A 77 3.89 1.15 -1.70
N VAL A 78 5.17 1.14 -1.34
CA VAL A 78 5.70 1.91 -0.20
C VAL A 78 6.57 3.03 -0.73
N ALA A 79 6.19 4.26 -0.42
CA ALA A 79 6.97 5.45 -0.71
C ALA A 79 7.86 5.78 0.50
N ALA A 80 9.15 5.96 0.25
CA ALA A 80 10.10 6.46 1.23
C ALA A 80 10.11 8.00 1.28
N PRO A 81 10.70 8.62 2.31
CA PRO A 81 10.68 10.07 2.51
C PRO A 81 11.41 10.87 1.44
N ASP A 82 12.34 10.22 0.74
CA ASP A 82 13.03 10.75 -0.45
C ASP A 82 12.16 10.70 -1.72
N ARG A 83 10.86 10.37 -1.55
CA ARG A 83 9.84 10.22 -2.60
C ARG A 83 10.11 9.08 -3.57
N LEU A 84 11.03 8.18 -3.24
CA LEU A 84 11.29 6.98 -4.04
C LEU A 84 10.34 5.85 -3.64
N CYS A 85 9.91 5.09 -4.64
CA CYS A 85 9.18 3.85 -4.43
C CYS A 85 10.17 2.75 -4.06
N VAL A 86 10.17 2.34 -2.80
CA VAL A 86 11.10 1.32 -2.28
C VAL A 86 10.51 -0.09 -2.33
N TYR A 87 9.19 -0.18 -2.41
CA TYR A 87 8.42 -1.41 -2.50
C TYR A 87 7.31 -1.26 -3.53
N PHE A 88 7.11 -2.26 -4.38
CA PHE A 88 6.01 -2.28 -5.34
C PHE A 88 5.50 -3.72 -5.56
N TRP A 89 4.18 -3.88 -5.54
CA TRP A 89 3.53 -5.16 -5.80
C TRP A 89 2.21 -5.02 -6.57
N GLY A 90 1.98 -5.97 -7.49
CA GLY A 90 0.78 -6.05 -8.31
C GLY A 90 1.10 -6.54 -9.73
N PRO A 91 0.20 -6.33 -10.70
CA PRO A 91 -1.22 -5.96 -10.53
C PRO A 91 -2.08 -7.10 -9.94
N ILE A 92 -3.20 -6.75 -9.31
CA ILE A 92 -4.33 -7.66 -9.06
C ILE A 92 -5.67 -7.03 -9.47
N GLU A 93 -6.73 -7.82 -9.53
CA GLU A 93 -8.01 -7.32 -10.05
C GLU A 93 -8.76 -6.46 -9.03
N GLY A 94 -9.40 -5.40 -9.53
CA GLY A 94 -9.92 -4.28 -8.75
C GLY A 94 -11.04 -4.58 -7.74
N SER A 95 -11.58 -5.79 -7.71
CA SER A 95 -12.61 -6.19 -6.75
C SER A 95 -12.06 -6.48 -5.35
N ARG A 96 -10.74 -6.62 -5.21
CA ARG A 96 -10.08 -6.99 -3.94
C ARG A 96 -9.79 -5.76 -3.07
N HIS A 97 -10.01 -5.89 -1.75
CA HIS A 97 -9.74 -4.85 -0.73
C HIS A 97 -8.24 -4.64 -0.49
N GLU A 98 -7.83 -3.48 0.05
CA GLU A 98 -6.42 -3.18 0.38
C GLU A 98 -5.77 -4.24 1.30
N THR A 99 -6.54 -4.78 2.25
CA THR A 99 -6.08 -5.86 3.13
C THR A 99 -5.74 -7.14 2.37
N THR A 100 -6.45 -7.40 1.25
CA THR A 100 -6.13 -8.53 0.37
C THR A 100 -4.86 -8.28 -0.42
N LEU A 101 -4.63 -7.03 -0.88
CA LEU A 101 -3.34 -6.66 -1.49
C LEU A 101 -2.21 -6.95 -0.52
N LEU A 102 -2.29 -6.43 0.70
CA LEU A 102 -1.25 -6.62 1.70
C LEU A 102 -0.93 -8.10 1.94
N ARG A 103 -1.96 -8.93 2.16
CA ARG A 103 -1.79 -10.37 2.38
C ARG A 103 -1.09 -11.05 1.21
N LEU A 104 -1.50 -10.75 -0.03
CA LEU A 104 -0.93 -11.37 -1.23
C LEU A 104 0.47 -10.84 -1.57
N SER A 105 0.76 -9.61 -1.17
CA SER A 105 2.02 -8.92 -1.39
C SER A 105 3.19 -9.54 -0.62
N LYS A 106 2.88 -10.30 0.45
CA LYS A 106 3.86 -10.92 1.36
C LYS A 106 4.84 -9.92 1.97
N LEU A 107 4.45 -8.64 2.05
CA LEU A 107 5.27 -7.59 2.64
C LEU A 107 5.60 -7.91 4.11
N GLU A 108 4.61 -8.30 4.91
CA GLU A 108 4.82 -8.68 6.32
C GLU A 108 5.77 -9.88 6.45
N GLU A 109 5.59 -10.93 5.65
CA GLU A 109 6.52 -12.07 5.63
C GLU A 109 7.96 -11.64 5.29
N CYS A 110 8.11 -10.65 4.41
CA CYS A 110 9.43 -10.12 4.03
C CYS A 110 10.07 -9.33 5.18
N LEU A 111 9.29 -8.54 5.91
CA LEU A 111 9.75 -7.79 7.09
C LEU A 111 10.06 -8.74 8.25
N ASP A 112 9.25 -9.77 8.47
CA ASP A 112 9.50 -10.80 9.49
C ASP A 112 10.81 -11.56 9.25
N LYS A 113 11.12 -11.92 8.00
CA LYS A 113 12.41 -12.53 7.65
C LYS A 113 13.61 -11.63 7.97
N ASN A 114 13.39 -10.33 8.02
CA ASN A 114 14.42 -9.31 8.29
C ASN A 114 14.17 -8.62 9.64
N ARG A 115 13.48 -9.28 10.59
CA ARG A 115 13.05 -8.68 11.85
C ARG A 115 14.20 -8.07 12.65
N SER A 116 15.39 -8.67 12.63
CA SER A 116 16.59 -8.12 13.29
C SER A 116 17.01 -6.74 12.78
N ILE A 117 16.64 -6.39 11.54
CA ILE A 117 16.97 -5.11 10.89
C ILE A 117 15.83 -4.11 11.07
N PHE A 118 14.58 -4.56 10.90
CA PHE A 118 13.41 -3.68 10.86
C PHE A 118 12.70 -3.50 12.20
N ALA A 119 13.04 -4.30 13.23
CA ALA A 119 12.40 -4.19 14.54
C ALA A 119 12.44 -2.76 15.09
N GLY A 120 11.30 -2.32 15.60
CA GLY A 120 11.11 -0.96 16.11
C GLY A 120 10.67 0.06 15.07
N PHE A 121 10.77 -0.23 13.77
CA PHE A 121 10.29 0.65 12.71
C PHE A 121 8.91 0.22 12.18
N LEU A 122 8.15 1.20 11.68
CA LEU A 122 6.79 1.01 11.19
C LEU A 122 6.60 1.61 9.78
N ILE A 123 5.72 1.00 8.99
CA ILE A 123 5.22 1.57 7.74
C ILE A 123 3.83 2.13 8.01
N TYR A 124 3.58 3.37 7.60
CA TYR A 124 2.30 4.02 7.85
C TYR A 124 1.34 3.83 6.68
N GLY A 125 0.12 3.40 6.94
CA GLY A 125 -0.90 3.11 5.94
C GLY A 125 -2.25 3.79 6.20
N ASN A 126 -3.10 3.77 5.17
CA ASN A 126 -4.50 4.15 5.32
C ASN A 126 -5.21 3.19 6.32
N PRO A 127 -6.14 3.68 7.18
CA PRO A 127 -6.99 2.87 8.05
C PRO A 127 -7.50 1.53 7.50
N ALA A 128 -7.72 1.40 6.18
CA ALA A 128 -8.12 0.15 5.53
C ALA A 128 -7.17 -1.05 5.75
N TYR A 129 -5.91 -0.81 6.11
CA TYR A 129 -4.95 -1.87 6.43
C TYR A 129 -5.08 -2.40 7.88
N GLY A 130 -5.71 -1.65 8.78
CA GLY A 130 -5.76 -1.98 10.22
C GLY A 130 -4.40 -1.82 10.92
N VAL A 131 -4.31 -2.25 12.18
CA VAL A 131 -3.04 -2.28 12.92
C VAL A 131 -2.46 -3.67 12.92
N LEU A 132 -1.21 -3.74 12.49
CA LEU A 132 -0.41 -4.95 12.31
C LEU A 132 1.00 -4.70 12.87
N ASP A 133 1.78 -5.76 13.07
CA ASP A 133 3.15 -5.70 13.63
C ASP A 133 4.05 -4.69 12.91
N TRP A 134 3.91 -4.62 11.57
CA TRP A 134 4.76 -3.81 10.70
C TRP A 134 4.08 -2.57 10.14
N ILE A 135 2.74 -2.55 10.17
CA ILE A 135 1.93 -1.52 9.54
C ILE A 135 1.09 -0.82 10.60
N CYS A 136 1.38 0.46 10.77
CA CYS A 136 0.54 1.34 11.57
C CYS A 136 -0.49 1.98 10.65
N SER A 137 -1.75 1.68 10.89
CA SER A 137 -2.86 2.42 10.30
C SER A 137 -3.67 3.00 11.43
N VAL A 138 -4.20 4.19 11.20
CA VAL A 138 -4.75 4.90 12.33
C VAL A 138 -6.13 4.40 12.71
N TYR A 139 -6.29 4.19 14.01
CA TYR A 139 -7.58 4.17 14.67
C TYR A 139 -8.05 5.58 15.03
N LYS A 140 -9.29 5.91 14.69
CA LYS A 140 -10.02 7.01 15.33
C LYS A 140 -10.44 6.55 16.73
N VAL A 141 -9.52 6.50 17.68
CA VAL A 141 -9.92 6.25 19.08
C VAL A 141 -10.21 7.59 19.74
N ASN A 142 -9.28 8.55 19.67
CA ASN A 142 -9.38 9.86 20.36
C ASN A 142 -8.94 11.07 19.49
N GLU A 143 -9.15 12.30 19.98
CA GLU A 143 -8.72 13.55 19.30
C GLU A 143 -7.20 13.63 19.08
N LEU A 144 -6.40 13.07 20.00
CA LEU A 144 -4.95 13.00 19.86
C LEU A 144 -4.54 12.18 18.63
N ASP A 145 -5.22 11.05 18.39
CA ASP A 145 -4.97 10.20 17.22
C ASP A 145 -5.35 10.94 15.94
N ALA A 146 -6.46 11.69 15.93
CA ALA A 146 -6.85 12.51 14.79
C ALA A 146 -5.79 13.57 14.44
N ASN A 147 -5.16 14.18 15.45
CA ASN A 147 -4.07 15.15 15.26
C ASN A 147 -2.81 14.48 14.71
N ILE A 148 -2.44 13.30 15.22
CA ILE A 148 -1.34 12.49 14.69
C ILE A 148 -1.57 12.19 13.20
N ASN A 149 -2.80 11.84 12.83
CA ASN A 149 -3.15 11.47 11.45
C ASN A 149 -3.06 12.64 10.50
N SER A 150 -3.56 13.78 10.94
CA SER A 150 -3.51 15.02 10.18
C SER A 150 -2.06 15.42 9.93
N ALA A 151 -1.22 15.35 10.95
CA ALA A 151 0.20 15.64 10.84
C ALA A 151 0.91 14.67 9.88
N ILE A 152 0.75 13.36 10.07
CA ILE A 152 1.42 12.33 9.26
C ILE A 152 0.89 12.32 7.81
N SER A 153 -0.41 12.55 7.58
CA SER A 153 -0.97 12.63 6.23
C SER A 153 -0.45 13.84 5.45
N LYS A 154 -0.16 14.96 6.13
CA LYS A 154 0.49 16.13 5.51
C LYS A 154 1.92 15.81 5.08
N VAL A 155 2.69 15.09 5.92
CA VAL A 155 4.05 14.63 5.57
C VAL A 155 4.06 13.80 4.29
N ARG A 156 3.05 12.95 4.09
CA ARG A 156 2.88 12.13 2.89
C ARG A 156 2.68 12.95 1.61
N GLN A 157 1.97 14.08 1.70
CA GLN A 157 1.60 14.91 0.54
C GLN A 157 2.63 16.00 0.19
N SER A 158 3.62 16.24 1.07
CA SER A 158 4.69 17.24 0.90
C SER A 158 5.92 16.71 0.19
#